data_AF-A0A963Z681-F1
#
_entry.id   AF-A0A963Z681-F1
#
_cell.length_a   1.000
_cell.length_b   1.000
_cell.length_c   1.000
_cell.angle_alpha   90.00
_cell.angle_beta   90.00
_cell.angle_gamma   90.00
#
_symmetry.space_group_name_H-M   'P 1'
#
loop_
_entity.id
_entity.type
_entity.pdbx_description
1 polymer ?
#
loop_
_entity_poly.entity_id
_entity_poly.type
_entity_poly.pdbx_seq_one_letter_code
_entity_poly.pdbx_strand_id
1 'polypeptide(L)'
;MFGWMAWTPATAGFFAVIFVCLVILTLLAVYRPETPKRGILGFPTTRGDRFFVSLIGSAIIFVLWIRITGGDNLYYPTGISLLYGVAMFRFA
;
A
#
# COMPACT_ATOMS: atom_id res chain seq x y z
N MET A 1 -19.08 13.62 16.89
CA MET A 1 -19.34 12.78 15.70
C MET A 1 -18.09 12.07 15.15
N PHE A 2 -16.85 12.57 15.36
CA PHE A 2 -15.62 11.96 14.83
C PHE A 2 -14.93 10.93 15.75
N GLY A 3 -15.59 10.43 16.80
CA GLY A 3 -14.96 9.53 17.79
C GLY A 3 -14.76 8.07 17.35
N TRP A 4 -15.11 7.72 16.11
CA TRP A 4 -15.01 6.35 15.60
C TRP A 4 -13.57 5.93 15.23
N MET A 5 -12.70 6.91 15.01
CA MET A 5 -11.28 6.71 14.74
C MET A 5 -10.46 7.62 15.63
N ALA A 6 -9.28 7.14 16.07
CA ALA A 6 -8.29 7.99 16.69
C ALA A 6 -7.67 8.91 15.63
N TRP A 7 -8.27 10.08 15.45
CA TRP A 7 -7.80 11.11 14.54
C TRP A 7 -6.58 11.81 15.13
N THR A 8 -5.40 11.40 14.66
CA THR A 8 -4.14 12.07 14.91
C THR A 8 -3.66 12.69 13.60
N PRO A 9 -2.74 13.67 13.62
CA PRO A 9 -2.15 14.20 12.39
C PRO A 9 -1.56 13.10 11.49
N ALA A 10 -1.01 12.04 12.11
CA ALA A 10 -0.48 10.89 11.39
C ALA A 10 -1.57 10.05 10.69
N THR A 11 -2.65 9.69 11.40
CA THR A 11 -3.75 8.92 10.78
C THR A 11 -4.48 9.74 9.73
N ALA A 12 -4.72 11.03 9.98
CA ALA A 12 -5.30 11.94 8.99
C ALA A 12 -4.44 12.03 7.71
N GLY A 13 -3.11 12.17 7.86
CA GLY A 13 -2.18 12.19 6.75
C GLY A 13 -2.21 10.89 5.93
N PHE A 14 -2.23 9.73 6.60
CA PHE A 14 -2.33 8.44 5.92
C PHE A 14 -3.59 8.32 5.05
N PHE A 15 -4.76 8.67 5.60
CA PHE A 15 -6.01 8.61 4.83
C PHE A 15 -6.04 9.64 3.69
N ALA A 16 -5.46 10.83 3.88
CA ALA A 16 -5.33 11.82 2.82
C ALA A 16 -4.45 11.29 1.67
N VAL A 17 -3.32 10.64 1.98
CA VAL A 17 -2.45 10.00 0.97
C VAL A 17 -3.20 8.91 0.22
N ILE A 18 -3.92 8.02 0.92
CA ILE A 18 -4.75 6.99 0.27
C ILE A 18 -5.76 7.62 -0.68
N PHE A 19 -6.47 8.65 -0.23
CA PHE A 19 -7.47 9.34 -1.04
C PHE A 19 -6.86 9.92 -2.32
N VAL A 20 -5.71 10.58 -2.21
CA VAL A 20 -4.97 11.10 -3.37
C VAL A 20 -4.54 9.96 -4.31
N CYS A 21 -4.01 8.86 -3.78
CA CYS A 21 -3.64 7.69 -4.58
C CYS A 21 -4.83 7.11 -5.33
N LEU A 22 -5.99 6.97 -4.67
CA LEU A 22 -7.22 6.50 -5.31
C LEU A 22 -7.65 7.42 -6.45
N VAL A 23 -7.68 8.74 -6.23
CA VAL A 23 -8.02 9.73 -7.27
C VAL A 23 -7.07 9.61 -8.46
N ILE A 24 -5.76 9.55 -8.23
CA ILE A 24 -4.76 9.41 -9.29
C ILE A 24 -4.97 8.10 -10.07
N LEU A 25 -5.18 6.98 -9.37
CA LEU A 25 -5.41 5.67 -10.00
C LEU A 25 -6.71 5.65 -10.81
N THR A 26 -7.78 6.29 -10.32
CA THR A 26 -9.04 6.42 -11.06
C THR A 26 -8.84 7.26 -12.32
N LEU A 27 -8.18 8.41 -12.22
CA LEU A 27 -7.87 9.25 -13.40
C LEU A 27 -7.03 8.46 -14.42
N LEU A 28 -6.01 7.75 -13.94
CA LEU A 28 -5.14 6.94 -14.80
C LEU A 28 -5.91 5.81 -15.50
N ALA A 29 -6.84 5.16 -14.81
CA ALA A 29 -7.69 4.12 -15.39
C ALA A 29 -8.63 4.69 -16.47
N VAL A 30 -9.16 5.90 -16.28
CA VAL A 30 -9.99 6.60 -17.27
C VAL A 30 -9.16 7.01 -18.50
N TYR A 31 -7.98 7.60 -18.31
CA TYR A 31 -7.15 8.07 -19.41
C TYR A 31 -6.40 6.96 -20.15
N ARG A 32 -6.01 5.90 -19.45
CA ARG A 32 -5.23 4.78 -19.98
C ARG A 32 -5.83 3.45 -19.53
N PRO A 33 -6.89 2.98 -20.21
CA PRO A 33 -7.56 1.72 -19.88
C PRO A 33 -6.55 0.58 -19.80
N GLU A 34 -6.66 -0.17 -18.71
CA GLU A 34 -5.65 -1.14 -18.31
C GLU A 34 -6.01 -2.51 -18.88
N THR A 35 -5.09 -3.14 -19.61
CA THR A 35 -5.21 -4.57 -19.89
C THR A 35 -4.64 -5.35 -18.70
N PRO A 36 -5.43 -6.23 -18.04
CA PRO A 36 -4.95 -6.99 -16.91
C PRO A 36 -3.74 -7.83 -17.31
N LYS A 37 -2.64 -7.70 -16.57
CA LYS A 37 -1.43 -8.50 -16.80
C LYS A 37 -1.32 -9.57 -15.73
N ARG A 38 -0.96 -10.78 -16.16
CA ARG A 38 -0.58 -11.86 -15.25
C ARG A 38 0.90 -11.72 -14.91
N GLY A 39 1.20 -11.26 -13.71
CA GLY A 39 2.55 -11.22 -13.16
C GLY A 39 2.83 -12.38 -12.20
N ILE A 40 3.75 -12.16 -11.26
CA ILE A 40 4.20 -13.15 -10.26
C ILE A 40 3.07 -13.72 -9.40
N LEU A 41 1.99 -12.97 -9.19
CA LEU A 41 0.85 -13.40 -8.38
C LEU A 41 -0.02 -14.47 -9.06
N GLY A 42 0.19 -14.76 -10.35
CA GLY A 42 -0.50 -15.84 -11.08
C GLY A 42 -1.94 -15.55 -11.51
N PHE A 43 -2.57 -14.50 -10.97
CA PHE A 43 -3.87 -13.98 -11.41
C PHE A 43 -3.72 -12.65 -12.16
N PRO A 44 -4.70 -12.28 -13.03
CA PRO A 44 -4.68 -10.99 -13.69
C PRO A 44 -4.79 -9.85 -12.66
N THR A 45 -3.81 -8.95 -12.62
CA THR A 45 -3.84 -7.75 -11.75
C THR A 45 -3.91 -6.46 -12.57
N THR A 46 -4.70 -5.51 -12.10
CA THR A 46 -4.69 -4.10 -12.52
C THR A 46 -3.66 -3.30 -11.72
N ARG A 47 -3.38 -2.05 -12.12
CA ARG A 47 -2.49 -1.15 -11.37
C ARG A 47 -3.05 -0.86 -9.98
N GLY A 48 -4.38 -0.74 -9.86
CA GLY A 48 -5.07 -0.57 -8.59
C GLY A 48 -4.88 -1.76 -7.67
N ASP A 49 -5.00 -2.98 -8.20
CA ASP A 49 -4.81 -4.22 -7.42
C ASP A 49 -3.39 -4.31 -6.87
N ARG A 50 -2.38 -3.93 -7.68
CA ARG A 50 -0.96 -3.92 -7.25
C ARG A 50 -0.71 -2.93 -6.12
N PHE A 51 -1.31 -1.73 -6.20
CA PHE A 51 -1.22 -0.75 -5.12
C PHE A 51 -1.87 -1.29 -3.83
N PHE A 52 -3.06 -1.87 -3.93
CA PHE A 52 -3.75 -2.43 -2.77
C PHE A 52 -2.96 -3.58 -2.12
N VAL A 53 -2.43 -4.51 -2.92
CA VAL A 53 -1.57 -5.59 -2.42
C VAL A 53 -0.32 -5.05 -1.75
N SER A 54 0.29 -3.98 -2.30
CA SER A 54 1.45 -3.34 -1.69
C SER A 54 1.12 -2.75 -0.30
N LEU A 55 -0.07 -2.17 -0.11
CA LEU A 55 -0.53 -1.67 1.19
C LEU A 55 -0.73 -2.80 2.19
N ILE A 56 -1.40 -3.89 1.78
CA ILE A 56 -1.60 -5.07 2.64
C ILE A 56 -0.26 -5.69 3.05
N GLY A 57 0.63 -5.94 2.09
CA GLY A 57 1.93 -6.53 2.39
C GLY A 57 2.77 -5.63 3.31
N SER A 58 2.73 -4.31 3.11
CA SER A 58 3.37 -3.34 4.01
C SER A 58 2.81 -3.42 5.43
N ALA A 59 1.48 -3.48 5.59
CA ALA A 59 0.85 -3.65 6.90
C ALA A 59 1.30 -4.95 7.59
N ILE A 60 1.37 -6.06 6.84
CA ILE A 60 1.85 -7.35 7.37
C ILE A 60 3.32 -7.25 7.79
N ILE A 61 4.19 -6.62 6.99
CA ILE A 61 5.60 -6.39 7.32
C ILE A 61 5.73 -5.63 8.64
N PHE A 62 4.97 -4.55 8.82
CA PHE A 62 4.99 -3.76 10.05
C PHE A 62 4.47 -4.55 11.26
N VAL A 63 3.36 -5.28 11.12
CA VAL A 63 2.80 -6.09 12.21
C VAL A 63 3.78 -7.20 12.62
N LEU A 64 4.37 -7.92 11.65
CA LEU A 64 5.36 -8.96 11.92
C LEU A 64 6.62 -8.38 12.57
N TRP A 65 7.08 -7.23 12.09
CA TRP A 65 8.24 -6.55 12.65
C TRP A 65 8.02 -6.20 14.12
N ILE A 66 6.88 -5.55 14.43
CA ILE A 66 6.51 -5.20 15.81
C ILE A 66 6.40 -6.46 16.67
N ARG A 67 5.80 -7.53 16.13
CA ARG A 67 5.63 -8.80 16.86
C ARG A 67 6.97 -9.45 17.25
N ILE A 68 8.00 -9.30 16.42
CA ILE A 68 9.30 -9.95 16.62
C ILE A 68 10.27 -9.04 17.41
N THR A 69 10.29 -7.74 17.12
CA THR A 69 11.31 -6.80 17.64
C THR A 69 10.81 -5.91 18.77
N GLY A 70 9.52 -5.98 19.13
CA GLY A 70 8.92 -5.10 20.15
C GLY A 70 8.60 -3.69 19.67
N GLY A 71 9.04 -3.29 18.47
CA GLY A 71 8.69 -2.00 17.86
C GLY A 71 9.70 -0.87 18.08
N ASP A 72 10.88 -1.16 18.63
CA ASP A 72 11.88 -0.14 19.00
C ASP A 72 12.46 0.63 17.80
N ASN A 73 12.51 0.01 16.61
CA ASN A 73 13.03 0.64 15.40
C ASN A 73 12.11 0.39 14.20
N LEU A 74 11.45 1.44 13.72
CA LEU A 74 10.53 1.38 12.57
C LEU A 74 11.17 1.77 11.23
N TYR A 75 12.47 2.10 11.20
CA TYR A 75 13.15 2.44 9.95
C TYR A 75 13.37 1.20 9.06
N TYR A 76 13.70 0.06 9.67
CA TYR A 76 13.86 -1.21 8.96
C TYR A 76 12.57 -1.70 8.26
N PRO A 77 11.41 -1.81 8.93
CA PRO A 77 10.18 -2.23 8.25
C PRO A 77 9.74 -1.21 7.19
N THR A 78 10.03 0.08 7.38
CA THR A 78 9.80 1.10 6.35
C THR A 78 10.61 0.80 5.09
N GLY A 79 11.92 0.57 5.21
CA GLY A 79 12.78 0.20 4.07
C GLY A 79 12.32 -1.08 3.37
N ILE A 80 11.97 -2.12 4.15
CA ILE A 80 11.48 -3.40 3.60
C ILE A 80 10.15 -3.20 2.87
N SER A 81 9.22 -2.41 3.42
CA SER A 81 7.92 -2.13 2.81
C SER A 81 8.05 -1.34 1.49
N LEU A 82 9.00 -0.41 1.41
CA LEU A 82 9.28 0.33 0.18
C LEU A 82 9.85 -0.59 -0.91
N LEU A 83 10.82 -1.45 -0.54
CA LEU A 83 11.37 -2.44 -1.46
C LEU A 83 10.30 -3.42 -1.95
N TYR A 84 9.43 -3.88 -1.04
CA TYR A 84 8.29 -4.73 -1.38
C TYR A 84 7.32 -4.03 -2.35
N GLY A 85 6.96 -2.77 -2.09
CA GLY A 85 6.11 -1.98 -2.98
C GLY A 85 6.71 -1.84 -4.38
N VAL A 86 8.00 -1.48 -4.48
CA VAL A 86 8.72 -1.39 -5.76
C VAL A 86 8.73 -2.74 -6.49
N ALA A 87 9.01 -3.83 -5.77
CA ALA A 87 8.98 -5.17 -6.34
C ALA A 87 7.58 -5.53 -6.87
N MET A 88 6.52 -5.21 -6.14
CA MET A 88 5.14 -5.44 -6.60
C MET A 88 4.84 -4.69 -7.89
N PHE A 89 5.17 -3.39 -7.99
CA PHE A 89 4.94 -2.65 -9.24
C PHE A 89 5.78 -3.16 -10.42
N ARG A 90 6.97 -3.72 -10.13
CA ARG A 90 7.90 -4.22 -11.16
C ARG A 90 7.57 -5.63 -11.66
N PHE A 91 7.01 -6.50 -10.81
CA PHE A 91 6.88 -7.94 -11.06
C PHE A 91 5.45 -8.48 -11.06
N ALA A 92 4.49 -7.80 -10.42
CA ALA A 92 3.06 -8.15 -10.55
C ALA A 92 2.51 -7.71 -11.90
#